data_AF-A0A5J6YWW7-F1
#
_entry.id   AF-A0A5J6YWW7-F1
#
_cell.length_a   1.000
_cell.length_b   1.000
_cell.length_c   1.000
_cell.angle_alpha   90.00
_cell.angle_beta   90.00
_cell.angle_gamma   90.00
#
_symmetry.space_group_name_H-M   'P 1'
#
loop_
_entity.id
_entity.type
_entity.pdbx_description
1 polymer ?
#
loop_
_entity_poly.entity_id
_entity_poly.type
_entity_poly.pdbx_seq_one_letter_code
_entity_poly.pdbx_strand_id
1 'polypeptide(L)'
;MEAIAWIVHPAAGMALALFASVLFSRRGQQWEAVAFASSLLLLLAVLGADWDVHPAAGMLLGYFGSTAFGHWQKRWPALLAALVASGFFMLGGASWMIYPLAIMFMIWLFTAAFSYMGRGSKSVEEGKSPAELPEHAGGFSFGSWFGEKEKVVVPAAQAQGKVPLSKIAAPAPEPYTDWMRDSRLPGEARAQLIALNLRTKEALTHLHGLGQQGSEAEYLARAIREEYVPTAVNAYLKLPPTRADTAIIEDGKTGRDLLREQLDLLLDAVQGIIDTTLMAGGREMLTHKRFLEDRFGKSADARNADDLKV
;
A
#
# COMPACT_ATOMS: atom_id res chain seq x y z
N MET A 1 12.05 47.88 -17.59
CA MET A 1 11.87 46.44 -17.87
C MET A 1 13.22 45.71 -17.85
N GLU A 2 14.20 46.07 -18.69
CA GLU A 2 15.47 45.30 -18.80
C GLU A 2 16.26 45.10 -17.50
N ALA A 3 16.31 46.10 -16.61
CA ALA A 3 16.99 45.96 -15.32
C ALA A 3 16.41 44.88 -14.39
N ILE A 4 15.14 44.47 -14.61
CA ILE A 4 14.48 43.41 -13.84
C ILE A 4 14.88 42.03 -14.40
N ALA A 5 14.93 41.88 -15.72
CA ALA A 5 15.26 40.63 -16.38
C ALA A 5 16.63 40.05 -15.92
N TRP A 6 17.63 40.91 -15.72
CA TRP A 6 18.96 40.48 -15.27
C TRP A 6 18.99 39.90 -13.84
N ILE A 7 18.03 40.26 -12.98
CA ILE A 7 17.87 39.70 -11.63
C ILE A 7 16.99 38.45 -11.65
N VAL A 8 16.01 38.39 -12.55
CA VAL A 8 15.06 37.27 -12.66
C VAL A 8 15.75 35.95 -13.03
N HIS A 9 16.67 35.93 -13.99
CA HIS A 9 17.37 34.70 -14.39
C HIS A 9 18.18 34.01 -13.25
N PRO A 10 19.06 34.70 -12.50
CA PRO A 10 19.77 34.07 -11.38
C PRO A 10 18.85 33.73 -10.20
N ALA A 11 17.78 34.52 -9.97
CA ALA A 11 16.76 34.19 -8.97
C ALA A 11 16.01 32.89 -9.33
N ALA A 12 15.73 32.68 -10.62
CA ALA A 12 15.09 31.47 -11.11
C ALA A 12 15.97 30.22 -10.97
N GLY A 13 17.27 30.31 -11.31
CA GLY A 13 18.24 29.25 -11.02
C GLY A 13 18.33 28.87 -9.53
N MET A 14 18.25 29.85 -8.62
CA MET A 14 18.18 29.61 -7.17
C MET A 14 16.86 28.93 -6.76
N ALA A 15 15.73 29.38 -7.29
CA ALA A 15 14.43 28.76 -7.07
C ALA A 15 14.38 27.31 -7.60
N LEU A 16 15.09 27.01 -8.69
CA LEU A 16 15.18 25.68 -9.27
C LEU A 16 16.03 24.73 -8.40
N ALA A 17 17.13 25.22 -7.83
CA ALA A 17 17.90 24.47 -6.83
C ALA A 17 17.08 24.18 -5.55
N LEU A 18 16.28 25.16 -5.08
CA LEU A 18 15.34 24.97 -3.97
C LEU A 18 14.25 23.95 -4.33
N PHE A 19 13.68 24.03 -5.54
CA PHE A 19 12.67 23.09 -6.04
C PHE A 19 13.21 21.66 -6.07
N ALA A 20 14.41 21.44 -6.62
CA ALA A 20 15.10 20.15 -6.59
C ALA A 20 15.31 19.64 -5.15
N SER A 21 15.79 20.50 -4.25
CA SER A 21 16.00 20.16 -2.84
C SER A 21 14.69 19.78 -2.12
N VAL A 22 13.58 20.44 -2.45
CA VAL A 22 12.26 20.07 -1.92
C VAL A 22 11.81 18.72 -2.49
N LEU A 23 11.84 18.53 -3.81
CA LEU A 23 11.42 17.29 -4.50
C LEU A 23 12.16 16.05 -4.00
N PHE A 24 13.48 16.12 -3.86
CA PHE A 24 14.33 14.97 -3.51
C PHE A 24 14.59 14.80 -2.01
N SER A 25 14.04 15.67 -1.15
CA SER A 25 14.15 15.52 0.31
C SER A 25 12.87 14.93 0.93
N ARG A 26 12.92 14.61 2.24
CA ARG A 26 11.73 14.20 3.01
C ARG A 26 10.59 15.24 2.97
N ARG A 27 10.86 16.50 2.62
CA ARG A 27 9.82 17.55 2.46
C ARG A 27 9.01 17.40 1.17
N GLY A 28 9.49 16.71 0.15
CA GLY A 28 8.74 16.46 -1.10
C GLY A 28 7.44 15.67 -0.90
N GLN A 29 7.30 14.99 0.25
CA GLN A 29 6.05 14.31 0.63
C GLN A 29 4.95 15.26 1.15
N GLN A 30 5.27 16.54 1.39
CA GLN A 30 4.30 17.55 1.81
C GLN A 30 3.79 18.34 0.61
N TRP A 31 2.47 18.27 0.35
CA TRP A 31 1.82 18.95 -0.78
C TRP A 31 2.05 20.47 -0.76
N GLU A 32 2.08 21.09 0.43
CA GLU A 32 2.33 22.52 0.64
C GLU A 32 3.72 22.94 0.14
N ALA A 33 4.76 22.16 0.46
CA ALA A 33 6.13 22.46 0.07
C ALA A 33 6.32 22.37 -1.45
N VAL A 34 5.74 21.33 -2.08
CA VAL A 34 5.75 21.17 -3.54
C VAL A 34 4.95 22.28 -4.24
N ALA A 35 3.78 22.64 -3.71
CA ALA A 35 2.94 23.71 -4.25
C ALA A 35 3.63 25.09 -4.16
N PHE A 36 4.23 25.42 -3.02
CA PHE A 36 4.96 26.68 -2.81
C PHE A 36 6.20 26.79 -3.71
N ALA A 37 6.99 25.72 -3.83
CA ALA A 37 8.17 25.73 -4.69
C ALA A 37 7.79 25.77 -6.18
N SER A 38 6.68 25.13 -6.57
CA SER A 38 6.13 25.21 -7.94
C SER A 38 5.57 26.61 -8.26
N SER A 39 4.83 27.22 -7.34
CA SER A 39 4.24 28.56 -7.57
C SER A 39 5.30 29.64 -7.65
N LEU A 40 6.40 29.51 -6.89
CA LEU A 40 7.57 30.38 -7.01
C LEU A 40 8.19 30.32 -8.42
N LEU A 41 8.41 29.11 -8.96
CA LEU A 41 8.92 28.92 -10.31
C LEU A 41 7.98 29.45 -11.40
N LEU A 42 6.66 29.22 -11.26
CA LEU A 42 5.67 29.76 -12.20
C LEU A 42 5.61 31.29 -12.18
N LEU A 43 5.76 31.91 -11.01
CA LEU A 43 5.86 33.37 -10.88
C LEU A 43 7.11 33.90 -11.58
N LEU A 44 8.26 33.24 -11.40
CA LEU A 44 9.52 33.60 -12.08
C LEU A 44 9.40 33.44 -13.61
N ALA A 45 8.76 32.38 -14.09
CA ALA A 45 8.49 32.19 -15.52
C ALA A 45 7.67 33.36 -16.11
N VAL A 46 6.56 33.74 -15.46
CA VAL A 46 5.73 34.89 -15.87
C VAL A 46 6.50 36.23 -15.84
N LEU A 47 7.55 36.34 -15.01
CA LEU A 47 8.44 37.50 -14.96
C LEU A 47 9.53 37.53 -16.05
N GLY A 48 9.56 36.55 -16.96
CA GLY A 48 10.49 36.46 -18.09
C GLY A 48 11.55 35.34 -17.98
N ALA A 49 11.32 34.35 -17.10
CA ALA A 49 12.21 33.21 -16.89
C ALA A 49 11.72 31.95 -17.64
N ASP A 50 11.38 32.07 -18.93
CA ASP A 50 10.74 31.01 -19.72
C ASP A 50 11.59 29.72 -19.84
N TRP A 51 12.90 29.83 -19.66
CA TRP A 51 13.82 28.70 -19.74
C TRP A 51 13.68 27.72 -18.57
N ASP A 52 13.33 28.19 -17.35
CA ASP A 52 13.29 27.38 -16.12
C ASP A 52 12.19 26.30 -16.11
N VAL A 53 11.11 26.55 -16.85
CA VAL A 53 9.95 25.65 -17.02
C VAL A 53 10.40 24.27 -17.50
N HIS A 54 11.43 24.20 -18.35
CA HIS A 54 11.92 22.97 -18.99
C HIS A 54 12.70 22.04 -18.03
N PRO A 55 13.75 22.50 -17.31
CA PRO A 55 14.41 21.70 -16.29
C PRO A 55 13.49 21.38 -15.08
N ALA A 56 12.60 22.29 -14.67
CA ALA A 56 11.62 22.00 -13.62
C ALA A 56 10.67 20.86 -14.00
N ALA A 57 10.17 20.85 -15.24
CA ALA A 57 9.39 19.76 -15.82
C ALA A 57 10.15 18.41 -15.81
N GLY A 58 11.45 18.42 -16.16
CA GLY A 58 12.29 17.23 -16.11
C GLY A 58 12.47 16.66 -14.69
N MET A 59 12.62 17.53 -13.69
CA MET A 59 12.72 17.13 -12.28
C MET A 59 11.40 16.55 -11.76
N LEU A 60 10.25 17.15 -12.13
CA LEU A 60 8.93 16.59 -11.85
C LEU A 60 8.77 15.20 -12.43
N LEU A 61 9.17 14.98 -13.68
CA LEU A 61 9.08 13.67 -14.32
C LEU A 61 9.94 12.61 -13.58
N GLY A 62 11.15 12.96 -13.16
CA GLY A 62 12.01 12.09 -12.36
C GLY A 62 11.42 11.74 -10.99
N TYR A 63 10.85 12.73 -10.29
CA TYR A 63 10.13 12.53 -9.03
C TYR A 63 8.89 11.64 -9.21
N PHE A 64 8.12 11.87 -10.27
CA PHE A 64 6.90 11.11 -10.57
C PHE A 64 7.24 9.66 -10.95
N GLY A 65 8.31 9.42 -11.72
CA GLY A 65 8.84 8.08 -11.98
C GLY A 65 9.28 7.36 -10.70
N SER A 66 10.02 8.04 -9.81
CA SER A 66 10.45 7.48 -8.52
C SER A 66 9.29 7.16 -7.57
N THR A 67 8.15 7.86 -7.68
CA THR A 67 7.01 7.71 -6.77
C THR A 67 5.87 6.84 -7.31
N ALA A 68 5.73 6.72 -8.63
CA ALA A 68 4.67 5.91 -9.27
C ALA A 68 4.84 4.39 -9.07
N PHE A 69 6.08 3.91 -8.88
CA PHE A 69 6.38 2.50 -8.60
C PHE A 69 6.52 2.17 -7.10
N GLY A 70 6.27 3.14 -6.19
CA GLY A 70 6.38 2.99 -4.74
C GLY A 70 5.04 3.06 -4.00
N HIS A 71 5.03 3.53 -2.75
CA HIS A 71 3.84 3.69 -1.87
C HIS A 71 2.83 4.75 -2.36
N TRP A 72 2.26 4.55 -3.55
CA TRP A 72 1.41 5.48 -4.29
C TRP A 72 0.16 5.93 -3.50
N GLN A 73 -0.47 5.01 -2.76
CA GLN A 73 -1.65 5.31 -1.93
C GLN A 73 -1.36 6.31 -0.79
N LYS A 74 -0.17 6.28 -0.17
CA LYS A 74 0.17 7.18 0.95
C LYS A 74 0.61 8.58 0.49
N ARG A 75 0.92 8.75 -0.80
CA ARG A 75 1.44 10.01 -1.40
C ARG A 75 0.51 10.68 -2.42
N TRP A 76 -0.70 10.15 -2.60
CA TRP A 76 -1.71 10.65 -3.53
C TRP A 76 -1.94 12.19 -3.54
N PRO A 77 -2.02 12.91 -2.40
CA PRO A 77 -2.19 14.37 -2.43
C PRO A 77 -0.98 15.13 -2.99
N ALA A 78 0.25 14.64 -2.74
CA ALA A 78 1.46 15.24 -3.33
C ALA A 78 1.55 14.96 -4.84
N LEU A 79 1.04 13.81 -5.29
CA LEU A 79 0.94 13.47 -6.71
C LEU A 79 -0.10 14.32 -7.44
N LEU A 80 -1.25 14.61 -6.81
CA LEU A 80 -2.21 15.58 -7.36
C LEU A 80 -1.60 16.98 -7.46
N ALA A 81 -0.87 17.44 -6.43
CA ALA A 81 -0.17 18.73 -6.49
C ALA A 81 0.87 18.76 -7.63
N ALA A 82 1.64 17.68 -7.81
CA ALA A 82 2.59 17.53 -8.90
C ALA A 82 1.92 17.47 -10.29
N LEU A 83 0.75 16.83 -10.41
CA LEU A 83 -0.04 16.76 -11.64
C LEU A 83 -0.60 18.15 -12.02
N VAL A 84 -1.15 18.88 -11.05
CA VAL A 84 -1.63 20.26 -11.23
C VAL A 84 -0.48 21.19 -11.62
N ALA A 85 0.67 21.10 -10.93
CA ALA A 85 1.87 21.85 -11.28
C ALA A 85 2.35 21.52 -12.71
N SER A 86 2.35 20.23 -13.10
CA SER A 86 2.69 19.81 -14.47
C SER A 86 1.76 20.44 -15.53
N GLY A 87 0.46 20.56 -15.23
CA GLY A 87 -0.49 21.27 -16.10
C GLY A 87 -0.16 22.76 -16.27
N PHE A 88 0.27 23.44 -15.19
CA PHE A 88 0.75 24.82 -15.28
C PHE A 88 2.08 24.95 -16.03
N PHE A 89 3.03 24.01 -15.86
CA PHE A 89 4.27 24.00 -16.65
C PHE A 89 4.03 23.70 -18.14
N MET A 90 3.03 22.87 -18.49
CA MET A 90 2.60 22.69 -19.89
C MET A 90 2.06 23.99 -20.51
N LEU A 91 1.23 24.74 -19.75
CA LEU A 91 0.74 26.06 -20.15
C LEU A 91 1.88 27.09 -20.30
N GLY A 92 2.92 26.99 -19.47
CA GLY A 92 4.14 27.80 -19.52
C GLY A 92 5.17 27.38 -20.59
N GLY A 93 4.82 26.49 -21.53
CA GLY A 93 5.66 26.14 -22.68
C GLY A 93 6.29 24.74 -22.65
N ALA A 94 6.24 24.00 -21.54
CA ALA A 94 6.76 22.62 -21.47
C ALA A 94 5.79 21.57 -22.05
N SER A 95 5.21 21.85 -23.23
CA SER A 95 4.25 20.97 -23.91
C SER A 95 4.80 19.57 -24.22
N TRP A 96 6.12 19.42 -24.34
CA TRP A 96 6.79 18.14 -24.52
C TRP A 96 6.55 17.15 -23.37
N MET A 97 6.17 17.60 -22.16
CA MET A 97 5.79 16.74 -21.04
C MET A 97 4.61 15.81 -21.35
N ILE A 98 3.77 16.13 -22.34
CA ILE A 98 2.59 15.33 -22.70
C ILE A 98 2.99 13.90 -23.06
N TYR A 99 4.06 13.73 -23.84
CA TYR A 99 4.51 12.41 -24.31
C TYR A 99 4.99 11.49 -23.16
N PRO A 100 5.95 11.88 -22.29
CA PRO A 100 6.38 11.02 -21.19
C PRO A 100 5.29 10.82 -20.13
N LEU A 101 4.43 11.81 -19.86
CA LEU A 101 3.27 11.59 -18.97
C LEU A 101 2.26 10.62 -19.58
N ALA A 102 1.96 10.72 -20.88
CA ALA A 102 1.08 9.78 -21.56
C ALA A 102 1.66 8.37 -21.61
N ILE A 103 2.97 8.21 -21.87
CA ILE A 103 3.66 6.92 -21.83
C ILE A 103 3.62 6.33 -20.42
N MET A 104 3.92 7.12 -19.39
CA MET A 104 3.93 6.64 -18.01
C MET A 104 2.53 6.36 -17.48
N PHE A 105 1.51 7.14 -17.88
CA PHE A 105 0.11 6.84 -17.63
C PHE A 105 -0.34 5.57 -18.36
N MET A 106 0.11 5.35 -19.60
CA MET A 106 -0.18 4.13 -20.36
C MET A 106 0.47 2.90 -19.72
N ILE A 107 1.74 2.99 -19.28
CA ILE A 107 2.41 1.93 -18.50
C ILE A 107 1.65 1.66 -17.21
N TRP A 108 1.33 2.72 -16.43
CA TRP A 108 0.58 2.60 -15.19
C TRP A 108 -0.80 1.96 -15.40
N LEU A 109 -1.52 2.35 -16.45
CA LEU A 109 -2.82 1.78 -16.82
C LEU A 109 -2.67 0.33 -17.28
N PHE A 110 -1.58 -0.04 -17.96
CA PHE A 110 -1.29 -1.43 -18.33
C PHE A 110 -0.96 -2.30 -17.11
N THR A 111 -0.14 -1.80 -16.17
CA THR A 111 0.19 -2.48 -14.92
C THR A 111 -1.04 -2.64 -14.01
N ALA A 112 -1.86 -1.59 -13.88
CA ALA A 112 -3.11 -1.62 -13.14
C ALA A 112 -4.14 -2.54 -13.82
N ALA A 113 -4.26 -2.51 -15.14
CA ALA A 113 -5.13 -3.41 -15.89
C ALA A 113 -4.67 -4.87 -15.79
N PHE A 114 -3.37 -5.16 -15.77
CA PHE A 114 -2.85 -6.53 -15.59
C PHE A 114 -3.15 -7.06 -14.18
N SER A 115 -3.03 -6.19 -13.15
CA SER A 115 -3.48 -6.48 -11.79
C SER A 115 -4.99 -6.74 -11.71
N TYR A 116 -5.81 -6.03 -12.50
CA TYR A 116 -7.25 -6.25 -12.60
C TYR A 116 -7.64 -7.45 -13.48
N MET A 117 -6.85 -7.82 -14.49
CA MET A 117 -7.14 -8.93 -15.40
C MET A 117 -7.01 -10.29 -14.70
N GLY A 118 -6.15 -10.38 -13.67
CA GLY A 118 -6.13 -11.52 -12.73
C GLY A 118 -7.42 -11.67 -11.90
N ARG A 119 -8.35 -10.71 -11.95
CA ARG A 119 -9.65 -10.69 -11.26
C ARG A 119 -10.83 -10.99 -12.19
N GLY A 120 -10.59 -11.30 -13.47
CA GLY A 120 -11.56 -11.15 -14.57
C GLY A 120 -11.94 -12.41 -15.36
N SER A 121 -12.33 -13.52 -14.71
CA SER A 121 -12.99 -14.63 -15.43
C SER A 121 -14.10 -15.32 -14.62
N LYS A 122 -15.20 -14.58 -14.39
CA LYS A 122 -16.51 -15.20 -14.17
C LYS A 122 -17.61 -14.32 -14.76
N SER A 123 -17.63 -14.29 -16.09
CA SER A 123 -18.75 -13.75 -16.86
C SER A 123 -20.02 -14.54 -16.55
N VAL A 124 -21.04 -13.77 -16.20
CA VAL A 124 -22.47 -14.12 -16.12
C VAL A 124 -22.86 -15.22 -17.11
N GLU A 125 -23.36 -16.35 -16.60
CA GLU A 125 -24.41 -17.12 -17.29
C GLU A 125 -25.72 -16.94 -16.52
N GLU A 126 -26.71 -16.42 -17.23
CA GLU A 126 -28.05 -16.11 -16.74
C GLU A 126 -28.98 -17.28 -17.08
N GLY A 127 -29.53 -17.97 -16.06
CA GLY A 127 -30.13 -19.28 -16.32
C GLY A 127 -30.92 -19.95 -15.19
N LYS A 128 -31.99 -19.30 -14.71
CA LYS A 128 -33.18 -19.93 -14.10
C LYS A 128 -33.08 -20.43 -12.63
N SER A 129 -33.91 -19.84 -11.76
CA SER A 129 -34.24 -20.33 -10.40
C SER A 129 -34.82 -21.76 -10.42
N PRO A 130 -34.74 -22.53 -9.32
CA PRO A 130 -35.58 -22.27 -8.14
C PRO A 130 -34.84 -22.34 -6.79
N ALA A 131 -35.61 -22.13 -5.72
CA ALA A 131 -35.18 -22.18 -4.33
C ALA A 131 -34.89 -23.60 -3.81
N GLU A 132 -34.48 -23.63 -2.53
CA GLU A 132 -34.38 -24.77 -1.61
C GLU A 132 -33.02 -25.51 -1.50
N LEU A 133 -32.54 -25.49 -0.25
CA LEU A 133 -31.50 -26.34 0.35
C LEU A 133 -31.95 -27.82 0.30
N PRO A 134 -31.04 -28.81 0.22
CA PRO A 134 -30.33 -29.21 1.44
C PRO A 134 -28.88 -29.73 1.29
N GLU A 135 -28.16 -29.53 2.41
CA GLU A 135 -27.23 -30.44 3.10
C GLU A 135 -26.26 -31.41 2.39
N HIS A 136 -25.07 -31.48 3.04
CA HIS A 136 -24.15 -32.63 3.20
C HIS A 136 -22.94 -32.82 2.26
N ALA A 137 -21.78 -32.72 2.91
CA ALA A 137 -20.62 -33.63 2.84
C ALA A 137 -19.66 -33.60 1.62
N GLY A 138 -18.60 -32.77 1.77
CA GLY A 138 -17.27 -33.30 2.13
C GLY A 138 -16.27 -33.72 1.04
N GLY A 139 -14.99 -33.38 1.24
CA GLY A 139 -13.83 -33.86 0.47
C GLY A 139 -13.34 -32.87 -0.60
N PHE A 140 -12.43 -31.93 -0.28
CA PHE A 140 -10.96 -32.11 -0.29
C PHE A 140 -10.38 -32.81 -1.54
N SER A 141 -9.62 -32.05 -2.35
CA SER A 141 -8.16 -32.14 -2.28
C SER A 141 -7.48 -30.85 -2.74
N PHE A 142 -6.34 -30.56 -2.13
CA PHE A 142 -5.38 -29.55 -2.54
C PHE A 142 -4.62 -30.02 -3.80
N GLY A 143 -4.00 -29.07 -4.52
CA GLY A 143 -3.53 -29.27 -5.88
C GLY A 143 -2.35 -30.23 -6.13
N SER A 144 -2.09 -30.46 -7.42
CA SER A 144 -0.77 -30.80 -7.94
C SER A 144 -0.37 -29.77 -9.01
N TRP A 145 0.81 -29.18 -8.80
CA TRP A 145 1.50 -28.29 -9.72
C TRP A 145 2.34 -29.15 -10.70
N PHE A 146 2.60 -28.64 -11.90
CA PHE A 146 3.31 -29.25 -13.03
C PHE A 146 2.49 -30.25 -13.85
N GLY A 147 2.52 -30.07 -15.17
CA GLY A 147 1.97 -31.03 -16.12
C GLY A 147 3.04 -32.00 -16.60
N GLU A 148 2.61 -33.15 -17.12
CA GLU A 148 2.71 -33.43 -18.56
C GLU A 148 1.96 -34.74 -18.91
N LYS A 149 1.33 -34.77 -20.08
CA LYS A 149 0.91 -35.92 -20.91
C LYS A 149 0.08 -37.09 -20.33
N GLU A 150 -0.99 -37.33 -21.08
CA GLU A 150 -1.41 -38.61 -21.68
C GLU A 150 -2.76 -39.19 -21.23
N LYS A 151 -3.59 -39.52 -22.22
CA LYS A 151 -4.91 -40.12 -22.04
C LYS A 151 -4.77 -41.63 -21.98
N VAL A 152 -5.10 -42.24 -20.84
CA VAL A 152 -5.42 -43.68 -20.77
C VAL A 152 -6.72 -43.87 -19.99
N VAL A 153 -7.63 -44.66 -20.55
CA VAL A 153 -8.98 -44.91 -20.03
C VAL A 153 -9.06 -46.34 -19.50
N VAL A 154 -9.53 -46.55 -18.26
CA VAL A 154 -10.30 -47.73 -17.83
C VAL A 154 -11.05 -47.46 -16.49
N PRO A 155 -12.13 -48.17 -16.15
CA PRO A 155 -13.17 -47.67 -15.23
C PRO A 155 -13.24 -48.29 -13.81
N ALA A 156 -13.87 -47.52 -12.92
CA ALA A 156 -14.73 -47.90 -11.79
C ALA A 156 -14.42 -49.12 -10.89
N ALA A 157 -14.12 -48.86 -9.61
CA ALA A 157 -14.41 -49.78 -8.50
C ALA A 157 -14.76 -49.01 -7.20
N GLN A 158 -15.67 -49.58 -6.41
CA GLN A 158 -16.46 -48.95 -5.34
C GLN A 158 -15.74 -48.84 -3.96
N ALA A 159 -16.35 -48.01 -3.09
CA ALA A 159 -16.73 -48.32 -1.69
C ALA A 159 -16.03 -47.60 -0.49
N GLN A 160 -16.80 -46.67 0.09
CA GLN A 160 -17.16 -46.52 1.52
C GLN A 160 -16.10 -46.13 2.60
N GLY A 161 -16.44 -45.10 3.38
CA GLY A 161 -15.78 -44.78 4.67
C GLY A 161 -16.31 -43.51 5.36
N LYS A 162 -17.16 -43.67 6.38
CA LYS A 162 -17.59 -42.62 7.35
C LYS A 162 -16.75 -42.78 8.64
N VAL A 163 -16.47 -41.81 9.53
CA VAL A 163 -16.91 -40.43 9.89
C VAL A 163 -15.69 -39.75 10.63
N PRO A 164 -15.69 -38.53 11.26
CA PRO A 164 -16.78 -37.62 11.67
C PRO A 164 -16.58 -36.10 11.41
N LEU A 165 -17.54 -35.33 11.95
CA LEU A 165 -17.64 -33.91 12.27
C LEU A 165 -16.36 -33.13 12.67
N SER A 166 -16.34 -31.84 12.28
CA SER A 166 -15.81 -30.68 13.04
C SER A 166 -14.52 -30.87 13.84
N LYS A 167 -13.37 -30.85 13.14
CA LYS A 167 -12.10 -30.50 13.79
C LYS A 167 -12.09 -29.00 14.07
N ILE A 168 -12.29 -28.61 15.35
CA ILE A 168 -11.83 -27.31 15.83
C ILE A 168 -10.36 -27.22 15.41
N ALA A 169 -10.03 -26.25 14.55
CA ALA A 169 -8.67 -26.10 14.07
C ALA A 169 -7.78 -25.82 15.27
N ALA A 170 -6.99 -26.82 15.68
CA ALA A 170 -5.92 -26.62 16.64
C ALA A 170 -5.08 -25.44 16.14
N PRO A 171 -4.64 -24.51 17.02
CA PRO A 171 -3.85 -23.37 16.60
C PRO A 171 -2.67 -23.89 15.78
N ALA A 172 -2.56 -23.42 14.53
CA ALA A 172 -1.47 -23.83 13.65
C ALA A 172 -0.14 -23.59 14.39
N PRO A 173 0.82 -24.54 14.34
CA PRO A 173 2.11 -24.35 15.00
C PRO A 173 2.70 -23.03 14.48
N GLU A 174 2.97 -22.08 15.38
CA GLU A 174 3.36 -20.73 14.96
C GLU A 174 4.83 -20.71 14.55
N PRO A 175 5.18 -20.67 13.25
CA PRO A 175 6.58 -20.83 12.83
C PRO A 175 7.48 -19.69 13.33
N TYR A 176 6.86 -18.55 13.69
CA TYR A 176 7.51 -17.45 14.38
C TYR A 176 8.18 -17.85 15.69
N THR A 177 7.65 -18.79 16.50
CA THR A 177 8.23 -19.06 17.83
C THR A 177 9.64 -19.62 17.75
N ASP A 178 9.93 -20.36 16.69
CA ASP A 178 11.19 -21.04 16.50
C ASP A 178 12.22 -20.08 15.89
N TRP A 179 11.81 -19.30 14.87
CA TRP A 179 12.65 -18.24 14.29
C TRP A 179 12.97 -17.11 15.27
N MET A 180 12.04 -16.73 16.15
CA MET A 180 12.32 -15.74 17.22
C MET A 180 13.42 -16.21 18.19
N ARG A 181 13.81 -17.50 18.17
CA ARG A 181 14.87 -18.09 19.00
C ARG A 181 16.09 -18.55 18.20
N ASP A 182 16.04 -18.54 16.87
CA ASP A 182 17.13 -19.02 16.01
C ASP A 182 18.34 -18.08 16.09
N SER A 183 19.48 -18.61 16.54
CA SER A 183 20.75 -17.89 16.63
C SER A 183 21.36 -17.56 15.26
N ARG A 184 20.94 -18.26 14.19
CA ARG A 184 21.36 -17.98 12.81
C ARG A 184 20.76 -16.69 12.25
N LEU A 185 19.66 -16.20 12.81
CA LEU A 185 19.06 -14.94 12.39
C LEU A 185 19.79 -13.74 13.04
N PRO A 186 19.96 -12.61 12.32
CA PRO A 186 20.45 -11.37 12.90
C PRO A 186 19.55 -10.90 14.07
N GLY A 187 20.15 -10.25 15.07
CA GLY A 187 19.41 -9.79 16.25
C GLY A 187 18.30 -8.78 15.94
N GLU A 188 18.55 -7.90 14.98
CA GLU A 188 17.56 -6.95 14.43
C GLU A 188 16.40 -7.66 13.72
N ALA A 189 16.69 -8.69 12.89
CA ALA A 189 15.67 -9.46 12.20
C ALA A 189 14.76 -10.22 13.18
N ARG A 190 15.33 -10.78 14.27
CA ARG A 190 14.51 -11.37 15.35
C ARG A 190 13.59 -10.34 16.02
N ALA A 191 14.07 -9.11 16.25
CA ALA A 191 13.25 -8.04 16.82
C ALA A 191 12.12 -7.62 15.86
N GLN A 192 12.40 -7.51 14.56
CA GLN A 192 11.38 -7.26 13.53
C GLN A 192 10.35 -8.40 13.46
N LEU A 193 10.77 -9.67 13.56
CA LEU A 193 9.85 -10.83 13.60
C LEU A 193 8.92 -10.82 14.82
N ILE A 194 9.42 -10.42 16.00
CA ILE A 194 8.59 -10.23 17.20
C ILE A 194 7.55 -9.13 16.95
N ALA A 195 7.97 -7.98 16.43
CA ALA A 195 7.08 -6.87 16.10
C ALA A 195 6.01 -7.27 15.06
N LEU A 196 6.42 -7.93 13.98
CA LEU A 196 5.53 -8.47 12.95
C LEU A 196 4.49 -9.43 13.52
N ASN A 197 4.89 -10.38 14.38
CA ASN A 197 3.93 -11.33 14.96
C ASN A 197 2.89 -10.62 15.83
N LEU A 198 3.32 -9.65 16.65
CA LEU A 198 2.42 -8.84 17.48
C LEU A 198 1.47 -7.99 16.63
N ARG A 199 2.01 -7.19 15.70
CA ARG A 199 1.21 -6.32 14.83
C ARG A 199 0.25 -7.08 13.95
N THR A 200 0.63 -8.25 13.43
CA THR A 200 -0.27 -9.01 12.56
C THR A 200 -1.39 -9.68 13.35
N LYS A 201 -1.13 -10.11 14.59
CA LYS A 201 -2.20 -10.55 15.51
C LYS A 201 -3.14 -9.41 15.86
N GLU A 202 -2.60 -8.25 16.24
CA GLU A 202 -3.36 -7.03 16.50
C GLU A 202 -4.27 -6.67 15.31
N ALA A 203 -3.71 -6.57 14.10
CA ALA A 203 -4.46 -6.29 12.88
C ALA A 203 -5.59 -7.30 12.61
N LEU A 204 -5.30 -8.61 12.69
CA LEU A 204 -6.31 -9.67 12.49
C LEU A 204 -7.41 -9.63 13.55
N THR A 205 -7.06 -9.41 14.82
CA THR A 205 -8.05 -9.27 15.92
C THR A 205 -8.92 -8.03 15.72
N HIS A 206 -8.35 -6.88 15.34
CA HIS A 206 -9.12 -5.67 15.05
C HIS A 206 -10.04 -5.82 13.83
N LEU A 207 -9.54 -6.39 12.72
CA LEU A 207 -10.34 -6.63 11.52
C LEU A 207 -11.51 -7.60 11.80
N HIS A 208 -11.28 -8.66 12.58
CA HIS A 208 -12.33 -9.56 13.04
C HIS A 208 -13.36 -8.80 13.90
N GLY A 209 -12.92 -7.99 14.86
CA GLY A 209 -13.80 -7.17 15.71
C GLY A 209 -14.66 -6.15 14.93
N LEU A 210 -14.16 -5.68 13.78
CA LEU A 210 -14.88 -4.81 12.84
C LEU A 210 -15.77 -5.57 11.84
N GLY A 211 -15.88 -6.90 11.95
CA GLY A 211 -16.64 -7.73 11.00
C GLY A 211 -16.01 -7.82 9.60
N GLN A 212 -14.76 -7.36 9.42
CA GLN A 212 -14.05 -7.35 8.13
C GLN A 212 -13.36 -8.70 7.81
N GLN A 213 -14.02 -9.79 8.15
CA GLN A 213 -13.62 -11.15 7.76
C GLN A 213 -13.79 -11.31 6.24
N GLY A 214 -12.80 -11.86 5.55
CA GLY A 214 -12.78 -11.91 4.08
C GLY A 214 -12.53 -10.56 3.40
N SER A 215 -12.13 -9.51 4.15
CA SER A 215 -11.65 -8.26 3.56
C SER A 215 -10.26 -8.43 2.94
N GLU A 216 -9.93 -7.60 1.95
CA GLU A 216 -8.59 -7.56 1.34
C GLU A 216 -7.50 -7.29 2.39
N ALA A 217 -7.82 -6.49 3.42
CA ALA A 217 -6.94 -6.23 4.56
C ALA A 217 -6.71 -7.48 5.44
N GLU A 218 -7.74 -8.29 5.68
CA GLU A 218 -7.61 -9.54 6.46
C GLU A 218 -6.84 -10.60 5.68
N TYR A 219 -7.10 -10.73 4.37
CA TYR A 219 -6.32 -11.58 3.48
C TYR A 219 -4.84 -11.17 3.45
N LEU A 220 -4.54 -9.87 3.30
CA LEU A 220 -3.16 -9.38 3.27
C LEU A 220 -2.45 -9.58 4.61
N ALA A 221 -3.10 -9.27 5.74
CA ALA A 221 -2.54 -9.54 7.07
C ALA A 221 -2.27 -11.04 7.27
N ARG A 222 -3.19 -11.92 6.85
CA ARG A 222 -2.97 -13.38 6.88
C ARG A 222 -1.79 -13.79 6.01
N ALA A 223 -1.72 -13.34 4.75
CA ALA A 223 -0.64 -13.66 3.82
C ALA A 223 0.74 -13.19 4.31
N ILE A 224 0.83 -12.01 4.91
CA ILE A 224 2.09 -11.52 5.51
C ILE A 224 2.60 -12.50 6.58
N ARG A 225 1.72 -12.98 7.47
CA ARG A 225 2.06 -13.91 8.55
C ARG A 225 2.29 -15.36 8.10
N GLU A 226 1.48 -15.86 7.17
CA GLU A 226 1.44 -17.28 6.81
C GLU A 226 2.29 -17.63 5.58
N GLU A 227 2.62 -16.64 4.74
CA GLU A 227 3.33 -16.86 3.47
C GLU A 227 4.58 -15.98 3.32
N TYR A 228 4.45 -14.64 3.42
CA TYR A 228 5.53 -13.73 3.03
C TYR A 228 6.69 -13.68 4.02
N VAL A 229 6.42 -13.52 5.32
CA VAL A 229 7.47 -13.58 6.35
C VAL A 229 8.15 -14.96 6.38
N PRO A 230 7.43 -16.09 6.38
CA PRO A 230 8.01 -17.41 6.16
C PRO A 230 8.93 -17.51 4.95
N THR A 231 8.52 -16.95 3.81
CA THR A 231 9.32 -17.01 2.58
C THR A 231 10.61 -16.21 2.70
N ALA A 232 10.56 -14.98 3.23
CA ALA A 232 11.73 -14.13 3.43
C ALA A 232 12.74 -14.75 4.41
N VAL A 233 12.26 -15.27 5.56
CA VAL A 233 13.12 -15.91 6.57
C VAL A 233 13.76 -17.19 6.02
N ASN A 234 13.00 -18.04 5.33
CA ASN A 234 13.53 -19.25 4.72
C ASN A 234 14.51 -18.97 3.57
N ALA A 235 14.33 -17.88 2.81
CA ALA A 235 15.28 -17.45 1.79
C ALA A 235 16.64 -17.09 2.41
N TYR A 236 16.64 -16.35 3.52
CA TYR A 236 17.86 -16.05 4.28
C TYR A 236 18.50 -17.31 4.88
N LEU A 237 17.72 -18.19 5.52
CA LEU A 237 18.25 -19.41 6.17
C LEU A 237 18.82 -20.45 5.18
N LYS A 238 18.47 -20.36 3.89
CA LYS A 238 19.10 -21.13 2.80
C LYS A 238 20.51 -20.64 2.44
N LEU A 239 20.90 -19.41 2.81
CA LEU A 239 22.23 -18.90 2.55
C LEU A 239 23.29 -19.62 3.42
N PRO A 240 24.52 -19.83 2.93
CA PRO A 240 25.61 -20.37 3.73
C PRO A 240 25.87 -19.48 4.96
N PRO A 241 25.91 -20.01 6.20
CA PRO A 241 26.01 -19.20 7.41
C PRO A 241 27.22 -18.25 7.45
N THR A 242 28.35 -18.67 6.86
CA THR A 242 29.58 -17.87 6.78
C THR A 242 29.54 -16.72 5.77
N ARG A 243 28.49 -16.65 4.94
CA ARG A 243 28.33 -15.67 3.86
C ARG A 243 27.05 -14.83 3.93
N ALA A 244 26.04 -15.24 4.69
CA ALA A 244 24.77 -14.51 4.78
C ALA A 244 24.92 -13.03 5.21
N ASP A 245 25.87 -12.76 6.11
CA ASP A 245 26.19 -11.43 6.67
C ASP A 245 27.30 -10.65 5.91
N THR A 246 27.94 -11.26 4.90
CA THR A 246 29.22 -10.74 4.33
C THR A 246 29.30 -10.78 2.81
N ALA A 247 28.59 -11.69 2.14
CA ALA A 247 28.50 -11.72 0.69
C ALA A 247 27.51 -10.66 0.21
N ILE A 248 27.97 -9.82 -0.71
CA ILE A 248 27.11 -8.89 -1.45
C ILE A 248 26.24 -9.70 -2.41
N ILE A 249 24.93 -9.43 -2.40
CA ILE A 249 23.95 -10.12 -3.25
C ILE A 249 23.40 -9.17 -4.31
N GLU A 250 22.99 -7.96 -3.92
CA GLU A 250 22.31 -6.98 -4.78
C GLU A 250 22.67 -5.56 -4.30
N ASP A 251 22.98 -4.63 -5.22
CA ASP A 251 23.22 -3.20 -4.92
C ASP A 251 24.14 -2.87 -3.72
N GLY A 252 25.16 -3.69 -3.48
CA GLY A 252 26.07 -3.49 -2.33
C GLY A 252 25.50 -3.96 -0.98
N LYS A 253 24.34 -4.61 -0.96
CA LYS A 253 23.65 -5.14 0.22
C LYS A 253 24.01 -6.61 0.47
N THR A 254 24.11 -6.98 1.74
CA THR A 254 24.28 -8.37 2.18
C THR A 254 22.93 -9.08 2.32
N GLY A 255 22.94 -10.41 2.50
CA GLY A 255 21.74 -11.18 2.80
C GLY A 255 21.01 -10.70 4.07
N ARG A 256 21.76 -10.23 5.08
CA ARG A 256 21.19 -9.59 6.29
C ARG A 256 20.43 -8.31 5.93
N ASP A 257 21.04 -7.44 5.13
CA ASP A 257 20.44 -6.15 4.77
C ASP A 257 19.14 -6.36 3.96
N LEU A 258 19.15 -7.29 3.01
CA LEU A 258 17.98 -7.66 2.22
C LEU A 258 16.86 -8.29 3.07
N LEU A 259 17.20 -9.14 4.06
CA LEU A 259 16.20 -9.66 5.00
C LEU A 259 15.60 -8.54 5.85
N ARG A 260 16.45 -7.67 6.42
CA ARG A 260 16.04 -6.54 7.25
C ARG A 260 15.08 -5.61 6.50
N GLU A 261 15.37 -5.28 5.24
CA GLU A 261 14.51 -4.45 4.39
C GLU A 261 13.18 -5.14 4.05
N GLN A 262 13.17 -6.43 3.72
CA GLN A 262 11.93 -7.17 3.49
C GLN A 262 11.02 -7.21 4.73
N LEU A 263 11.60 -7.47 5.92
CA LEU A 263 10.83 -7.47 7.16
C LEU A 263 10.31 -6.07 7.54
N ASP A 264 11.05 -5.01 7.23
CA ASP A 264 10.64 -3.62 7.43
C ASP A 264 9.44 -3.26 6.55
N LEU A 265 9.51 -3.59 5.25
CA LEU A 265 8.40 -3.40 4.30
C LEU A 265 7.13 -4.14 4.71
N LEU A 266 7.26 -5.38 5.20
CA LEU A 266 6.14 -6.18 5.70
C LEU A 266 5.55 -5.59 6.98
N LEU A 267 6.38 -5.04 7.88
CA LEU A 267 5.93 -4.39 9.11
C LEU A 267 5.17 -3.09 8.82
N ASP A 268 5.68 -2.26 7.90
CA ASP A 268 5.04 -1.04 7.42
C ASP A 268 3.68 -1.33 6.76
N ALA A 269 3.57 -2.44 6.00
CA ALA A 269 2.32 -2.86 5.39
C ALA A 269 1.25 -3.22 6.45
N VAL A 270 1.61 -3.99 7.48
CA VAL A 270 0.68 -4.32 8.58
C VAL A 270 0.32 -3.08 9.40
N GLN A 271 1.27 -2.19 9.67
CA GLN A 271 0.98 -0.94 10.38
C GLN A 271 0.01 -0.05 9.58
N GLY A 272 0.16 0.01 8.25
CA GLY A 272 -0.77 0.72 7.37
C GLY A 272 -2.20 0.17 7.40
N ILE A 273 -2.38 -1.14 7.57
CA ILE A 273 -3.70 -1.77 7.79
C ILE A 273 -4.31 -1.28 9.10
N ILE A 274 -3.55 -1.36 10.21
CA ILE A 274 -3.99 -0.89 11.53
C ILE A 274 -4.39 0.58 11.47
N ASP A 275 -3.51 1.46 10.98
CA ASP A 275 -3.74 2.90 10.87
C ASP A 275 -5.02 3.23 10.07
N THR A 276 -5.25 2.51 8.96
CA THR A 276 -6.45 2.67 8.12
C THR A 276 -7.72 2.28 8.88
N THR A 277 -7.72 1.14 9.59
CA THR A 277 -8.88 0.71 10.39
C THR A 277 -9.17 1.66 11.55
N LEU A 278 -8.13 2.18 12.24
CA LEU A 278 -8.28 3.17 13.31
C LEU A 278 -8.89 4.48 12.79
N MET A 279 -8.47 4.96 11.62
CA MET A 279 -9.02 6.16 10.99
C MET A 279 -10.47 5.97 10.53
N ALA A 280 -10.86 4.77 10.09
CA ALA A 280 -12.24 4.45 9.76
C ALA A 280 -13.14 4.45 11.02
N GLY A 281 -12.77 3.68 12.05
CA GLY A 281 -13.52 3.62 13.32
C GLY A 281 -13.59 4.98 14.05
N GLY A 282 -12.53 5.78 13.99
CA GLY A 282 -12.53 7.14 14.55
C GLY A 282 -13.56 8.07 13.89
N ARG A 283 -13.78 7.96 12.58
CA ARG A 283 -14.81 8.74 11.84
C ARG A 283 -16.22 8.29 12.21
N GLU A 284 -16.43 6.99 12.36
CA GLU A 284 -17.71 6.43 12.82
C GLU A 284 -18.03 6.90 14.24
N MET A 285 -17.08 6.81 15.17
CA MET A 285 -17.23 7.30 16.54
C MET A 285 -17.55 8.81 16.60
N LEU A 286 -16.89 9.64 15.79
CA LEU A 286 -17.19 11.08 15.70
C LEU A 286 -18.58 11.34 15.11
N THR A 287 -19.02 10.53 14.15
CA THR A 287 -20.37 10.63 13.56
C THR A 287 -21.43 10.25 14.58
N HIS A 288 -21.22 9.16 15.32
CA HIS A 288 -22.11 8.74 16.41
C HIS A 288 -22.16 9.78 17.53
N LYS A 289 -21.01 10.36 17.93
CA LYS A 289 -20.96 11.45 18.91
C LYS A 289 -21.83 12.64 18.49
N ARG A 290 -21.68 13.12 17.24
CA ARG A 290 -22.50 14.23 16.70
C ARG A 290 -23.99 13.91 16.71
N PHE A 291 -24.36 12.68 16.34
CA PHE A 291 -25.76 12.24 16.41
C PHE A 291 -26.31 12.27 17.85
N LEU A 292 -25.52 11.85 18.85
CA LEU A 292 -25.91 11.95 20.26
C LEU A 292 -26.04 13.42 20.71
N GLU A 293 -25.11 14.29 20.31
CA GLU A 293 -25.18 15.73 20.59
C GLU A 293 -26.43 16.38 19.96
N ASP A 294 -26.74 16.08 18.70
CA ASP A 294 -27.94 16.57 18.01
C ASP A 294 -29.25 16.06 18.64
N ARG A 295 -29.27 14.80 19.10
CA ARG A 295 -30.46 14.14 19.64
C ARG A 295 -30.75 14.48 21.10
N PHE A 296 -29.70 14.68 21.91
CA PHE A 296 -29.83 14.85 23.37
C PHE A 296 -29.37 16.22 23.89
N GLY A 297 -28.46 16.91 23.19
CA GLY A 297 -27.95 18.24 23.60
C GLY A 297 -29.04 19.32 23.59
N LYS A 298 -29.84 19.38 22.54
CA LYS A 298 -30.98 20.34 22.43
C LYS A 298 -32.01 20.15 23.55
N SER A 299 -32.14 18.93 24.08
CA SER A 299 -33.02 18.60 25.20
C SER A 299 -32.40 18.87 26.59
N ALA A 300 -31.14 19.28 26.66
CA ALA A 300 -30.50 19.80 27.86
C ALA A 300 -30.64 21.33 27.93
N ASP A 301 -30.29 22.03 26.84
CA ASP A 301 -30.40 23.50 26.78
C ASP A 301 -31.84 23.99 26.98
N ALA A 302 -32.83 23.32 26.36
CA ALA A 302 -34.24 23.69 26.51
C ALA A 302 -34.76 23.56 27.95
N ARG A 303 -34.24 22.61 28.75
CA ARG A 303 -34.60 22.49 30.17
C ARG A 303 -33.93 23.56 31.02
N ASN A 304 -32.69 23.93 30.69
CA ASN A 304 -31.94 24.95 31.41
C ASN A 304 -32.48 26.37 31.17
N ALA A 305 -33.07 26.61 29.99
CA ALA A 305 -33.69 27.89 29.62
C ALA A 305 -35.07 28.15 30.26
N ASP A 306 -35.76 27.10 30.72
CA ASP A 306 -37.07 27.22 31.39
C ASP A 306 -36.89 27.46 32.91
N ASP A 307 -35.86 26.86 33.52
CA ASP A 307 -35.50 27.01 34.94
C ASP A 307 -34.98 28.44 35.28
N LEU A 308 -34.61 29.23 34.26
CA LEU A 308 -34.10 30.60 34.37
C LEU A 308 -35.18 31.70 34.23
N LYS A 309 -36.47 31.32 34.26
CA LYS A 309 -37.62 32.24 34.12
C LYS A 309 -38.55 32.31 35.35
N VAL A 310 -38.11 31.78 36.49
CA VAL A 310 -38.84 31.79 37.77
C VAL A 310 -38.28 32.86 38.71
#